data_AF-A0A528V4B3-F1
#
_entry.id   AF-A0A528V4B3-F1
#
_cell.length_a   1.000
_cell.length_b   1.000
_cell.length_c   1.000
_cell.angle_alpha   90.00
_cell.angle_beta   90.00
_cell.angle_gamma   90.00
#
_symmetry.space_group_name_H-M   'P 1'
#
loop_
_entity.id
_entity.type
_entity.pdbx_description
1 polymer ?
#
loop_
_entity_poly.entity_id
_entity_poly.type
_entity_poly.pdbx_seq_one_letter_code
_entity_poly.pdbx_strand_id
1 'polypeptide(L)'
;LRPALRRKNVSLVKGFARRVIIENQRATGVEIEVRRRIQVIKARREVIVAASSINSPKILMLSGIGPAQHLREYGIPVIADRPGVGRNLQDHMELYIQQE
;
A
#
# COMPACT_ATOMS: atom_id res chain seq x y z
N LEU A 1 11.93 13.93 -7.68
CA LEU A 1 10.65 14.37 -8.31
C LEU A 1 10.67 15.79 -8.90
N ARG A 2 11.42 16.78 -8.35
CA ARG A 2 11.34 18.19 -8.76
C ARG A 2 11.37 18.46 -10.29
N PRO A 3 12.25 17.83 -11.10
CA PRO A 3 12.23 18.02 -12.55
C PRO A 3 10.97 17.44 -13.23
N ALA A 4 10.50 16.27 -12.79
CA ALA A 4 9.36 15.58 -13.39
C ALA A 4 8.03 16.33 -13.16
N LEU A 5 7.90 17.03 -12.03
CA LEU A 5 6.70 17.81 -11.69
C LEU A 5 6.48 19.03 -12.59
N ARG A 6 7.46 19.40 -13.42
CA ARG A 6 7.28 20.46 -14.44
C ARG A 6 6.45 19.99 -15.64
N ARG A 7 6.27 18.66 -15.82
CA ARG A 7 5.50 18.10 -16.93
C ARG A 7 4.00 18.13 -16.61
N LYS A 8 3.16 18.50 -17.58
CA LYS A 8 1.70 18.60 -17.41
C LYS A 8 0.99 17.27 -17.10
N ASN A 9 1.65 16.13 -17.37
CA ASN A 9 1.11 14.79 -17.16
C ASN A 9 1.50 14.16 -15.82
N VAL A 10 2.15 14.91 -14.91
CA VAL A 10 2.53 14.42 -13.59
C VAL A 10 1.86 15.30 -12.53
N SER A 11 1.19 14.65 -11.57
CA SER A 11 0.60 15.31 -10.41
C SER A 11 1.15 14.69 -9.13
N LEU A 12 1.38 15.52 -8.12
CA LEU A 12 1.80 15.08 -6.78
C LEU A 12 0.69 15.39 -5.79
N VAL A 13 0.26 14.36 -5.07
CA VAL A 13 -0.71 14.48 -3.97
C VAL A 13 0.00 14.10 -2.68
N LYS A 14 -0.08 14.96 -1.67
CA LYS A 14 0.37 14.66 -0.31
C LYS A 14 -0.82 14.14 0.48
N GLY A 15 -0.81 12.86 0.81
CA GLY A 15 -1.89 12.20 1.54
C GLY A 15 -1.47 10.82 2.02
N PHE A 16 -2.29 10.23 2.88
CA PHE A 16 -2.05 8.88 3.40
C PHE A 16 -2.86 7.86 2.59
N ALA A 17 -2.20 6.90 1.95
CA ALA A 17 -2.89 5.82 1.25
C ALA A 17 -3.47 4.83 2.27
N ARG A 18 -4.77 4.57 2.17
CA ARG A 18 -5.51 3.68 3.10
C ARG A 18 -5.63 2.27 2.52
N ARG A 19 -6.08 2.16 1.28
CA ARG A 19 -6.23 0.89 0.53
C ARG A 19 -6.36 1.12 -0.97
N VAL A 20 -6.09 0.09 -1.75
CA VAL A 20 -6.41 0.00 -3.18
C VAL A 20 -7.89 -0.37 -3.32
N ILE A 21 -8.59 0.30 -4.23
CA ILE A 21 -9.95 -0.06 -4.60
C ILE A 21 -9.89 -1.13 -5.69
N ILE A 22 -10.50 -2.28 -5.41
CA ILE A 22 -10.59 -3.41 -6.34
C ILE A 22 -12.06 -3.62 -6.71
N GLU A 23 -12.36 -3.62 -8.01
CA GLU A 23 -13.69 -3.90 -8.56
C GLU A 23 -13.54 -4.94 -9.67
N ASN A 24 -14.33 -6.01 -9.65
CA ASN A 24 -14.27 -7.09 -10.64
C ASN A 24 -12.84 -7.63 -10.86
N GLN A 25 -12.12 -7.88 -9.77
CA GLN A 25 -10.71 -8.32 -9.76
C GLN A 25 -9.70 -7.35 -10.41
N ARG A 26 -10.08 -6.08 -10.65
CA ARG A 26 -9.20 -5.05 -11.21
C ARG A 26 -9.00 -3.91 -10.22
N ALA A 27 -7.76 -3.44 -10.07
CA ALA A 27 -7.48 -2.20 -9.35
C ALA A 27 -8.02 -0.99 -10.12
N THR A 28 -8.92 -0.22 -9.49
CA THR A 28 -9.60 0.92 -10.12
C THR A 28 -9.24 2.26 -9.50
N GLY A 29 -8.53 2.27 -8.37
CA GLY A 29 -8.07 3.48 -7.73
C GLY A 29 -7.44 3.22 -6.37
N VAL A 30 -7.19 4.31 -5.64
CA VAL A 30 -6.67 4.30 -4.27
C VAL A 30 -7.53 5.21 -3.40
N GLU A 31 -7.93 4.70 -2.24
CA GLU A 31 -8.52 5.50 -1.17
C GLU A 31 -7.39 6.18 -0.40
N ILE A 32 -7.47 7.51 -0.30
CA ILE A 32 -6.48 8.31 0.41
C ILE A 32 -7.16 9.21 1.43
N GLU A 33 -6.40 9.56 2.46
CA GLU A 33 -6.75 10.60 3.42
C GLU A 33 -5.93 11.85 3.19
N VAL A 34 -6.60 12.97 2.95
CA VAL A 34 -5.98 14.29 2.78
C VAL A 34 -6.69 15.25 3.73
N ARG A 35 -5.93 15.86 4.66
CA ARG A 35 -6.49 16.81 5.64
C ARG A 35 -7.71 16.25 6.38
N ARG A 36 -7.63 15.00 6.86
CA ARG A 36 -8.72 14.26 7.53
C ARG A 36 -9.96 13.99 6.69
N ARG A 37 -9.89 14.18 5.37
CA ARG A 37 -10.96 13.83 4.43
C ARG A 37 -10.55 12.62 3.61
N ILE A 38 -11.44 11.65 3.55
CA ILE A 38 -11.27 10.46 2.71
C ILE A 38 -11.73 10.81 1.29
N GLN A 39 -10.92 10.47 0.30
CA GLN A 39 -11.24 10.62 -1.11
C GLN A 39 -10.65 9.47 -1.92
N VAL A 40 -11.20 9.23 -3.11
CA VAL A 40 -10.70 8.20 -4.03
C VAL A 40 -10.03 8.86 -5.22
N ILE A 41 -8.79 8.46 -5.52
CA ILE A 41 -8.13 8.78 -6.78
C ILE A 41 -8.31 7.58 -7.71
N LYS A 42 -9.01 7.79 -8.84
CA LYS A 42 -9.26 6.74 -9.83
C LYS A 42 -8.07 6.53 -10.75
N ALA A 43 -7.83 5.27 -11.12
CA ALA A 43 -6.82 4.86 -12.07
C ALA A 43 -7.46 4.21 -13.31
N ARG A 44 -7.08 4.68 -14.51
CA ARG A 44 -7.60 4.16 -15.78
C ARG A 44 -6.92 2.87 -16.25
N ARG A 45 -5.74 2.55 -15.73
CA ARG A 45 -4.94 1.40 -16.16
C ARG A 45 -4.51 0.59 -14.95
N GLU A 46 -3.60 1.14 -14.15
CA GLU A 46 -2.95 0.42 -13.07
C GLU A 46 -2.81 1.27 -11.81
N VAL A 47 -2.66 0.60 -10.68
CA VAL A 47 -2.25 1.17 -9.40
C VAL A 47 -0.94 0.49 -9.02
N ILE A 48 0.13 1.27 -8.90
CA ILE A 48 1.45 0.76 -8.50
C ILE A 48 1.66 1.03 -7.01
N VAL A 49 1.79 -0.02 -6.22
CA VAL A 49 2.09 0.08 -4.78
C VAL A 49 3.60 0.17 -4.59
N ALA A 50 4.08 1.35 -4.21
CA ALA A 50 5.49 1.63 -3.96
C ALA A 50 5.69 2.18 -2.53
N ALA A 51 5.18 1.46 -1.52
CA ALA A 51 5.07 1.93 -0.15
C ALA A 51 6.09 1.26 0.81
N SER A 52 7.27 0.89 0.32
CA SER A 52 8.32 0.13 1.05
C SER A 52 7.93 -1.31 1.43
N SER A 53 8.88 -2.05 1.99
CA SER A 53 8.72 -3.42 2.48
C SER A 53 7.71 -3.55 3.63
N ILE A 54 7.44 -2.47 4.37
CA ILE A 54 6.52 -2.48 5.52
C ILE A 54 5.11 -2.06 5.14
N ASN A 55 4.94 -0.93 4.44
CA ASN A 55 3.57 -0.44 4.17
C ASN A 55 2.95 -1.05 2.91
N SER A 56 3.73 -1.56 1.95
CA SER A 56 3.16 -2.25 0.78
C SER A 56 2.34 -3.49 1.16
N PRO A 57 2.85 -4.46 1.96
CA PRO A 57 2.03 -5.60 2.37
C PRO A 57 0.85 -5.17 3.25
N LYS A 58 1.01 -4.16 4.11
CA LYS A 58 -0.10 -3.59 4.90
C LYS A 58 -1.22 -3.05 4.00
N ILE A 59 -0.89 -2.25 3.00
CA ILE A 59 -1.89 -1.69 2.05
C ILE A 59 -2.58 -2.83 1.29
N LEU A 60 -1.83 -3.84 0.83
CA LEU A 60 -2.42 -5.01 0.15
C LEU A 60 -3.42 -5.74 1.06
N MET A 61 -3.05 -6.00 2.31
CA MET A 61 -3.93 -6.65 3.28
C MET A 61 -5.17 -5.82 3.58
N LEU A 62 -5.03 -4.49 3.81
CA LEU A 62 -6.18 -3.57 3.96
C LEU A 62 -7.05 -3.47 2.70
N SER A 63 -6.54 -3.92 1.55
CA SER A 63 -7.27 -4.01 0.28
C SER A 63 -7.87 -5.41 0.06
N GLY A 64 -7.81 -6.31 1.04
CA GLY A 64 -8.32 -7.68 0.93
C GLY A 64 -7.39 -8.67 0.22
N ILE A 65 -6.10 -8.34 0.04
CA ILE A 65 -5.10 -9.19 -0.61
C ILE A 65 -4.05 -9.61 0.41
N GLY A 66 -4.06 -10.87 0.83
CA GLY A 66 -3.15 -11.38 1.86
C GLY A 66 -3.57 -12.73 2.43
N PRO A 67 -2.95 -13.21 3.52
CA PRO A 67 -3.31 -14.50 4.11
C PRO A 67 -4.77 -14.50 4.57
N ALA A 68 -5.61 -15.35 3.98
CA ALA A 68 -7.06 -15.23 4.14
C ALA A 68 -7.55 -15.37 5.59
N GLN A 69 -6.91 -16.22 6.40
CA GLN A 69 -7.24 -16.34 7.83
C GLN A 69 -6.98 -15.03 8.57
N HIS A 70 -5.79 -14.45 8.41
CA HIS A 70 -5.42 -13.19 9.03
C HIS A 70 -6.37 -12.05 8.62
N LEU A 71 -6.74 -11.98 7.33
CA LEU A 71 -7.73 -10.99 6.87
C LEU A 71 -9.09 -11.15 7.55
N ARG A 72 -9.58 -12.39 7.67
CA ARG A 72 -10.86 -12.69 8.35
C ARG A 72 -10.84 -12.33 9.84
N GLU A 73 -9.72 -12.56 10.53
CA GLU A 73 -9.55 -12.20 11.95
C GLU A 73 -9.79 -10.70 12.21
N TYR A 74 -9.46 -9.85 11.23
CA TYR A 74 -9.66 -8.39 11.30
C TYR A 74 -10.91 -7.90 10.57
N GLY A 75 -11.82 -8.80 10.17
CA GLY A 75 -13.06 -8.43 9.49
C GLY A 75 -12.86 -7.85 8.08
N ILE A 76 -11.72 -8.15 7.44
CA ILE A 76 -11.42 -7.67 6.08
C ILE A 76 -11.92 -8.71 5.06
N PRO A 77 -12.78 -8.33 4.10
CA PRO A 77 -13.19 -9.22 3.03
C PRO A 77 -11.99 -9.71 2.21
N VAL A 78 -11.92 -11.02 1.98
CA VAL A 78 -10.84 -11.64 1.20
C VAL A 78 -11.15 -11.52 -0.28
N ILE A 79 -10.35 -10.73 -0.98
CA ILE A 79 -10.40 -10.60 -2.45
C ILE A 79 -9.46 -11.63 -3.09
N ALA A 80 -8.26 -11.80 -2.53
CA ALA A 80 -7.31 -12.79 -2.99
C ALA A 80 -6.51 -13.35 -1.81
N ASP A 81 -6.57 -14.67 -1.63
CA ASP A 81 -5.74 -15.35 -0.65
C ASP A 81 -4.30 -15.43 -1.15
N ARG A 82 -3.41 -14.68 -0.50
CA ARG A 82 -1.99 -14.57 -0.85
C ARG A 82 -1.16 -14.74 0.43
N PRO A 83 -0.85 -15.98 0.83
CA PRO A 83 -0.19 -16.27 2.11
C PRO A 83 1.23 -15.67 2.23
N GLY A 84 1.88 -15.34 1.11
CA GLY A 84 3.20 -14.70 1.10
C GLY A 84 3.18 -13.19 1.40
N VAL A 85 2.04 -12.51 1.32
CA VAL A 85 1.97 -11.07 1.60
C VAL A 85 2.28 -10.80 3.06
N GLY A 86 3.28 -9.95 3.32
CA GLY A 86 3.74 -9.62 4.67
C GLY A 86 4.64 -10.68 5.30
N ARG A 87 5.03 -11.72 4.56
CA ARG A 87 5.98 -12.75 5.00
C ARG A 87 7.35 -12.53 4.36
N ASN A 88 8.34 -13.31 4.81
CA ASN A 88 9.71 -13.26 4.30
C ASN A 88 10.34 -11.85 4.38
N LEU A 89 10.05 -11.10 5.45
CA LEU A 89 10.77 -9.86 5.76
C LEU A 89 12.21 -10.24 6.14
N GLN A 90 13.16 -9.61 5.47
CA GLN A 90 14.58 -9.75 5.74
C GLN A 90 15.14 -8.36 5.97
N ASP A 91 16.07 -8.27 6.92
CA ASP A 91 16.76 -7.04 7.23
C ASP A 91 18.20 -7.39 7.67
N HIS A 92 19.07 -6.40 7.65
CA HIS A 92 20.42 -6.54 8.17
C HIS A 92 20.42 -6.16 9.64
N MET A 93 20.74 -7.12 10.51
CA MET A 93 20.84 -6.86 11.94
C MET A 93 22.05 -5.97 12.23
N GLU A 94 21.82 -4.86 12.91
CA GLU A 94 22.87 -3.95 13.37
C GLU A 94 23.22 -4.25 14.83
N LEU A 95 24.52 -4.34 15.13
CA LEU A 95 25.04 -4.49 16.49
C LEU A 95 25.89 -3.25 16.81
N TYR A 96 25.52 -2.55 17.87
CA TYR A 96 26.26 -1.41 18.38
C TYR A 96 27.05 -1.82 19.63
N ILE A 97 28.38 -1.61 19.60
CA ILE A 97 29.28 -1.83 20.74
C ILE A 97 29.94 -0.50 21.06
N GLN A 98 29.84 -0.07 22.32
CA GLN A 98 30.56 1.09 22.83
C GLN A 98 31.43 0.64 24.01
N GLN A 99 32.71 0.98 23.94
CA GLN A 99 33.69 0.74 24.99
C GLN A 99 34.21 2.09 25.50
N GLU A 100 34.48 2.17 26.80
CA GLU A 100 35.05 3.35 27.48
C GLU A 100 36.43 3.73 26.93
#